data_AF-A0A3L7VNM2-F1
#
_entry.id   AF-A0A3L7VNM2-F1
#
_cell.length_a   1.000
_cell.length_b   1.000
_cell.length_c   1.000
_cell.angle_alpha   90.00
_cell.angle_beta   90.00
_cell.angle_gamma   90.00
#
_symmetry.space_group_name_H-M   'P 1'
#
loop_
_entity.id
_entity.type
_entity.pdbx_description
1 polymer ?
#
loop_
_entity_poly.entity_id
_entity_poly.type
_entity_poly.pdbx_seq_one_letter_code
_entity_poly.pdbx_strand_id
1 'polypeptide(L)'
;MIISFHHHYHRNKRRLSTRGFTLVELILVMVLMVVVASLVAPSMSSFFRGRSLDSEARRFISLTRFAQNRAVSEGVPMVLWVDAEQRAYGLIQEATYAEVDAKPITYELAEDVEIQTGFIPVVVRQLSIPKTYNGIQPSVEAVAIRFLPDGFIAEGSPQDLWMNEKPRQGAAPVKNSGIWITQTRGGGMYEIQTNNIATVRR
;
A
#
# COMPACT_ATOMS: atom_id res chain seq x y z
N MET A 1 -80.15 -56.31 4.80
CA MET A 1 -78.78 -56.41 4.28
C MET A 1 -78.44 -55.09 3.59
N ILE A 2 -77.65 -54.28 4.30
CA ILE A 2 -76.68 -53.24 3.87
C ILE A 2 -77.18 -52.07 3.01
N ILE A 3 -77.30 -50.93 3.68
CA ILE A 3 -77.36 -49.55 3.19
C ILE A 3 -75.97 -49.21 2.62
N SER A 4 -75.88 -48.76 1.36
CA SER A 4 -74.63 -48.25 0.78
C SER A 4 -74.76 -46.75 0.51
N PHE A 5 -74.21 -45.95 1.42
CA PHE A 5 -74.19 -44.50 1.38
C PHE A 5 -72.87 -44.06 0.73
N HIS A 6 -72.90 -43.57 -0.51
CA HIS A 6 -71.70 -43.09 -1.19
C HIS A 6 -71.53 -41.58 -0.93
N HIS A 7 -70.72 -41.24 0.07
CA HIS A 7 -70.43 -39.85 0.43
C HIS A 7 -69.29 -39.31 -0.46
N HIS A 8 -69.63 -38.49 -1.45
CA HIS A 8 -68.65 -37.75 -2.25
C HIS A 8 -67.97 -36.67 -1.39
N TYR A 9 -66.76 -36.94 -0.93
CA TYR A 9 -65.89 -35.92 -0.33
C TYR A 9 -65.44 -34.91 -1.40
N HIS A 10 -66.04 -33.72 -1.40
CA HIS A 10 -65.51 -32.58 -2.14
C HIS A 10 -64.20 -32.10 -1.50
N ARG A 11 -63.09 -32.54 -2.08
CA ARG A 11 -61.72 -32.15 -1.72
C ARG A 11 -61.51 -30.68 -2.10
N ASN A 12 -61.63 -29.78 -1.13
CA ASN A 12 -61.46 -28.35 -1.35
C ASN A 12 -59.97 -28.02 -1.57
N LYS A 13 -59.52 -27.96 -2.83
CA LYS A 13 -58.16 -27.53 -3.19
C LYS A 13 -58.07 -26.01 -2.99
N ARG A 14 -57.61 -25.58 -1.81
CA ARG A 14 -57.15 -24.20 -1.61
C ARG A 14 -56.00 -23.95 -2.57
N ARG A 15 -56.26 -23.25 -3.67
CA ARG A 15 -55.21 -22.72 -4.55
C ARG A 15 -54.48 -21.65 -3.74
N LEU A 16 -53.26 -21.93 -3.32
CA LEU A 16 -52.33 -20.90 -2.87
C LEU A 16 -52.04 -20.04 -4.11
N SER A 17 -52.65 -18.85 -4.15
CA SER A 17 -52.38 -17.86 -5.19
C SER A 17 -50.92 -17.45 -5.07
N THR A 18 -50.09 -17.94 -5.99
CA THR A 18 -48.72 -17.46 -6.16
C THR A 18 -48.82 -16.07 -6.77
N ARG A 19 -48.87 -15.04 -5.91
CA ARG A 19 -48.76 -13.64 -6.34
C ARG A 19 -47.41 -13.46 -7.02
N GLY A 20 -47.42 -13.11 -8.31
CA GLY A 20 -46.22 -12.72 -9.03
C GLY A 20 -45.75 -11.32 -8.61
N PHE A 21 -44.44 -11.08 -8.70
CA PHE A 21 -43.85 -9.77 -8.48
C PHE A 21 -44.37 -8.76 -9.50
N THR A 22 -44.72 -7.56 -9.03
CA THR A 22 -45.13 -6.48 -9.92
C THR A 22 -43.90 -5.76 -10.49
N LEU A 23 -44.02 -5.15 -11.67
CA LEU A 23 -42.95 -4.35 -12.27
C LEU A 23 -42.50 -3.21 -11.33
N VAL A 24 -43.46 -2.62 -10.61
CA VAL A 24 -43.21 -1.55 -9.63
C VAL A 24 -42.32 -2.04 -8.48
N GLU A 25 -42.53 -3.27 -8.01
CA GLU A 25 -41.73 -3.86 -6.93
C GLU A 25 -40.27 -4.08 -7.38
N LEU A 26 -40.06 -4.51 -8.62
CA LEU A 26 -38.71 -4.67 -9.18
C LEU A 26 -37.99 -3.32 -9.32
N ILE A 27 -38.67 -2.28 -9.79
CA ILE A 27 -38.10 -0.92 -9.87
C ILE A 27 -37.76 -0.42 -8.46
N LEU A 28 -38.64 -0.60 -7.48
CA LEU A 28 -38.39 -0.19 -6.10
C LEU A 28 -37.13 -0.88 -5.54
N VAL A 29 -36.97 -2.18 -5.79
CA VAL A 29 -35.79 -2.94 -5.36
C VAL A 29 -34.53 -2.43 -6.05
N MET A 30 -34.56 -2.17 -7.35
CA MET A 30 -33.39 -1.62 -8.06
C MET A 30 -33.01 -0.24 -7.52
N VAL A 31 -33.99 0.64 -7.27
CA VAL A 31 -33.75 1.95 -6.66
C VAL A 31 -33.16 1.79 -5.26
N LEU A 32 -33.70 0.90 -4.44
CA LEU A 32 -33.17 0.60 -3.11
C LEU A 32 -31.73 0.07 -3.19
N MET A 33 -31.43 -0.84 -4.12
CA MET A 33 -30.08 -1.35 -4.33
C MET A 33 -29.11 -0.23 -4.74
N VAL A 34 -29.51 0.69 -5.62
CA VAL A 34 -28.66 1.83 -6.02
C VAL A 34 -28.38 2.76 -4.84
N VAL A 35 -29.40 3.07 -4.03
CA VAL A 35 -29.23 3.88 -2.81
C VAL A 35 -28.27 3.20 -1.84
N VAL A 36 -28.48 1.92 -1.54
CA VAL A 36 -27.60 1.16 -0.64
C VAL A 36 -26.17 1.08 -1.19
N ALA A 37 -26.00 0.78 -2.47
CA ALA A 37 -24.69 0.73 -3.12
C ALA A 37 -23.95 2.07 -3.05
N SER A 38 -24.67 3.19 -3.22
CA SER A 38 -24.09 4.54 -3.14
C SER A 38 -23.55 4.88 -1.75
N LEU A 39 -24.13 4.31 -0.69
CA LEU A 39 -23.69 4.49 0.69
C LEU A 39 -22.53 3.57 1.06
N VAL A 40 -22.46 2.36 0.49
CA VAL A 40 -21.42 1.36 0.76
C VAL A 40 -20.14 1.59 -0.05
N ALA A 41 -20.25 2.08 -1.29
CA ALA A 41 -19.10 2.34 -2.16
C ALA A 41 -17.97 3.18 -1.51
N PRO A 42 -18.23 4.30 -0.80
CA PRO A 42 -17.18 5.10 -0.20
C PRO A 42 -16.42 4.39 0.93
N SER A 43 -17.09 3.59 1.76
CA SER A 43 -16.44 2.88 2.88
C SER A 43 -15.55 1.73 2.42
N MET A 44 -15.92 1.07 1.32
CA MET A 44 -15.10 0.03 0.72
C MET A 44 -13.80 0.62 0.16
N SER A 45 -13.88 1.77 -0.51
CA SER A 45 -12.72 2.48 -1.07
C SER A 45 -11.70 2.90 -0.01
N SER A 46 -12.12 3.35 1.18
CA SER A 46 -11.19 3.68 2.28
C SER A 46 -10.51 2.44 2.87
N PHE A 47 -11.21 1.30 2.93
CA PHE A 47 -10.62 0.06 3.42
C PHE A 47 -9.54 -0.50 2.47
N PHE A 48 -9.68 -0.29 1.17
CA PHE A 48 -8.62 -0.64 0.22
C PHE A 48 -7.38 0.26 0.38
N ARG A 49 -7.56 1.56 0.65
CA ARG A 49 -6.45 2.51 0.87
C ARG A 49 -5.59 2.20 2.09
N GLY A 50 -6.21 1.84 3.21
CA GLY A 50 -5.45 1.42 4.39
C GLY A 50 -4.62 0.15 4.16
N ARG A 51 -5.12 -0.76 3.31
CA ARG A 51 -4.42 -2.01 2.96
C ARG A 51 -3.27 -1.79 1.99
N SER A 52 -3.42 -0.90 1.00
CA SER A 52 -2.31 -0.55 0.10
C SER A 52 -1.18 0.10 0.89
N LEU A 53 -1.48 1.03 1.80
CA LEU A 53 -0.47 1.67 2.66
C LEU A 53 0.30 0.68 3.53
N ASP A 54 -0.38 -0.23 4.25
CA ASP A 54 0.30 -1.27 5.06
C ASP A 54 1.14 -2.21 4.18
N SER A 55 0.62 -2.62 3.02
CA SER A 55 1.37 -3.48 2.09
C SER A 55 2.61 -2.78 1.53
N GLU A 56 2.52 -1.48 1.27
CA GLU A 56 3.60 -0.65 0.76
C GLU A 56 4.71 -0.48 1.80
N ALA A 57 4.33 -0.17 3.04
CA ALA A 57 5.28 -0.07 4.15
C ALA A 57 6.00 -1.41 4.39
N ARG A 58 5.28 -2.53 4.36
CA ARG A 58 5.89 -3.87 4.49
C ARG A 58 6.85 -4.17 3.34
N ARG A 59 6.45 -3.87 2.10
CA ARG A 59 7.30 -4.04 0.90
C ARG A 59 8.58 -3.23 1.02
N PHE A 60 8.47 -1.98 1.47
CA PHE A 60 9.61 -1.11 1.71
C PHE A 60 10.57 -1.69 2.76
N ILE A 61 10.06 -2.15 3.92
CA ILE A 61 10.89 -2.79 4.96
C ILE A 61 11.53 -4.09 4.47
N SER A 62 10.82 -4.88 3.66
CA SER A 62 11.43 -6.06 3.04
C SER A 62 12.56 -5.67 2.10
N LEU A 63 12.42 -4.58 1.34
CA LEU A 63 13.47 -4.08 0.45
C LEU A 63 14.68 -3.55 1.22
N THR A 64 14.49 -2.84 2.35
CA THR A 64 15.61 -2.36 3.17
C THR A 64 16.43 -3.53 3.74
N ARG A 65 15.75 -4.57 4.24
CA ARG A 65 16.43 -5.80 4.70
C ARG A 65 17.14 -6.53 3.58
N PHE A 66 16.51 -6.62 2.41
CA PHE A 66 17.13 -7.20 1.23
C PHE A 66 18.36 -6.41 0.78
N ALA A 67 18.29 -5.08 0.75
CA ALA A 67 19.39 -4.18 0.42
C ALA A 67 20.59 -4.38 1.34
N GLN A 68 20.35 -4.43 2.65
CA GLN A 68 21.37 -4.70 3.65
C GLN A 68 22.02 -6.08 3.44
N ASN A 69 21.22 -7.13 3.29
CA ASN A 69 21.73 -8.48 3.06
C ASN A 69 22.56 -8.55 1.78
N ARG A 70 22.14 -7.86 0.72
CA ARG A 70 22.85 -7.79 -0.55
C ARG A 70 24.16 -7.02 -0.41
N ALA A 71 24.18 -5.89 0.30
CA ALA A 71 25.41 -5.12 0.55
C ALA A 71 26.47 -5.95 1.29
N VAL A 72 26.04 -6.70 2.32
CA VAL A 72 26.92 -7.59 3.10
C VAL A 72 27.40 -8.79 2.26
N SER A 73 26.50 -9.41 1.50
CA SER A 73 26.82 -10.64 0.74
C SER A 73 27.67 -10.38 -0.50
N GLU A 74 27.43 -9.26 -1.19
CA GLU A 74 28.17 -8.86 -2.39
C GLU A 74 29.41 -8.02 -2.05
N GLY A 75 29.54 -7.54 -0.80
CA GLY A 75 30.70 -6.77 -0.34
C GLY A 75 30.77 -5.35 -0.93
N VAL A 76 29.65 -4.82 -1.42
CA VAL A 76 29.56 -3.55 -2.15
C VAL A 76 28.40 -2.70 -1.63
N PRO A 77 28.54 -1.36 -1.58
CA PRO A 77 27.47 -0.51 -1.09
C PRO A 77 26.22 -0.58 -1.98
N MET A 78 25.06 -0.63 -1.34
CA MET A 78 23.76 -0.61 -2.01
C MET A 78 23.03 0.69 -1.69
N VAL A 79 22.33 1.24 -2.67
CA VAL A 79 21.56 2.47 -2.56
C VAL A 79 20.09 2.15 -2.79
N LEU A 80 19.28 2.36 -1.76
CA LEU A 80 17.83 2.43 -1.89
C LEU A 80 17.45 3.88 -2.12
N TRP A 81 16.94 4.19 -3.31
CA TRP A 81 16.48 5.53 -3.66
C TRP A 81 14.97 5.63 -3.52
N VAL A 82 14.48 6.79 -3.12
CA VAL A 82 13.06 7.13 -2.98
C VAL A 82 12.80 8.43 -3.72
N ASP A 83 11.95 8.37 -4.74
CA ASP A 83 11.58 9.51 -5.57
C ASP A 83 10.08 9.80 -5.41
N ALA A 84 9.79 10.88 -4.67
CA ALA A 84 8.41 11.28 -4.39
C ALA A 84 7.72 11.86 -5.65
N GLU A 85 8.47 12.49 -6.55
CA GLU A 85 7.92 13.07 -7.79
C GLU A 85 7.55 11.97 -8.78
N GLN A 86 8.47 11.03 -9.00
CA GLN A 86 8.24 9.88 -9.88
C GLN A 86 7.38 8.80 -9.23
N ARG A 87 7.09 8.94 -7.93
CA ARG A 87 6.31 7.97 -7.15
C ARG A 87 6.88 6.55 -7.28
N ALA A 88 8.19 6.45 -7.15
CA ALA A 88 8.88 5.18 -7.21
C ALA A 88 9.99 5.11 -6.16
N TYR A 89 10.35 3.89 -5.79
CA TYR A 89 11.57 3.62 -5.04
C TYR A 89 12.20 2.34 -5.57
N GLY A 90 13.49 2.20 -5.34
CA GLY A 90 14.21 1.06 -5.86
C GLY A 90 15.56 0.87 -5.19
N LEU A 91 16.20 -0.23 -5.53
CA LEU A 91 17.49 -0.65 -5.03
C LEU A 91 18.45 -0.81 -6.20
N ILE A 92 19.60 -0.17 -6.08
CA ILE A 92 20.69 -0.22 -7.05
C ILE A 92 22.02 -0.33 -6.32
N GLN A 93 23.02 -0.94 -6.94
CA GLN A 93 24.39 -0.93 -6.43
C GLN A 93 25.04 0.46 -6.66
N GLU A 94 25.81 0.92 -5.70
CA GLU A 94 26.68 2.10 -5.91
C GLU A 94 27.91 1.68 -6.71
N ALA A 95 28.14 2.32 -7.84
CA ALA A 95 29.26 2.00 -8.72
C ALA A 95 30.58 2.37 -8.03
N THR A 96 31.33 1.35 -7.60
CA THR A 96 32.75 1.48 -7.24
C THR A 96 33.56 0.95 -8.42
N TYR A 97 33.73 1.79 -9.45
CA TYR A 97 34.60 1.57 -10.62
C TYR A 97 34.35 0.33 -11.52
N ALA A 98 33.48 -0.62 -11.15
CA ALA A 98 33.17 -1.81 -11.94
C ALA A 98 31.67 -1.95 -12.17
N GLU A 99 31.33 -2.30 -13.42
CA GLU A 99 30.05 -2.72 -14.02
C GLU A 99 28.71 -2.19 -13.47
N VAL A 100 27.85 -1.79 -14.41
CA VAL A 100 26.44 -1.49 -14.19
C VAL A 100 25.80 -2.62 -13.39
N ASP A 101 25.09 -2.29 -12.30
CA ASP A 101 24.30 -3.27 -11.55
C ASP A 101 23.36 -4.01 -12.49
N ALA A 102 23.61 -5.29 -12.72
CA ALA A 102 22.82 -6.13 -13.61
C ALA A 102 21.45 -6.50 -13.00
N LYS A 103 21.18 -6.14 -11.73
CA LYS A 103 19.96 -6.55 -10.99
C LYS A 103 19.34 -5.39 -10.18
N PRO A 104 18.93 -4.28 -10.81
CA PRO A 104 18.14 -3.27 -10.12
C PRO A 104 16.79 -3.85 -9.69
N ILE A 105 16.30 -3.43 -8.52
CA ILE A 105 14.91 -3.71 -8.09
C ILE A 105 14.19 -2.38 -8.05
N THR A 106 12.96 -2.31 -8.57
CA THR A 106 12.19 -1.07 -8.64
C THR A 106 10.72 -1.35 -8.36
N TYR A 107 10.10 -0.44 -7.63
CA TYR A 107 8.68 -0.45 -7.30
C TYR A 107 8.07 0.93 -7.53
N GLU A 108 6.91 0.96 -8.19
CA GLU A 108 6.04 2.13 -8.20
C GLU A 108 5.17 2.12 -6.93
N LEU A 109 4.96 3.30 -6.34
CA LEU A 109 4.05 3.48 -5.21
C LEU A 109 2.61 3.24 -5.66
N ALA A 110 1.83 2.52 -4.84
CA ALA A 110 0.39 2.42 -5.01
C ALA A 110 -0.25 3.81 -5.21
N GLU A 111 -1.26 3.93 -6.09
CA GLU A 111 -1.85 5.20 -6.55
C GLU A 111 -2.23 6.17 -5.42
N ASP A 112 -2.63 5.60 -4.29
CA ASP A 112 -3.15 6.21 -3.08
C ASP A 112 -2.13 6.40 -1.96
N VAL A 113 -0.83 6.10 -2.19
CA VAL A 113 0.25 6.28 -1.20
C VAL A 113 1.17 7.42 -1.61
N GLU A 114 1.59 8.24 -0.65
CA GLU A 114 2.64 9.24 -0.77
C GLU A 114 3.75 8.98 0.27
N ILE A 115 4.97 9.41 -0.03
CA ILE A 115 6.13 9.26 0.85
C ILE A 115 6.75 10.63 1.07
N GLN A 116 7.06 10.92 2.32
CA GLN A 116 7.76 12.11 2.78
C GLN A 116 8.93 11.69 3.67
N THR A 117 10.04 12.42 3.61
CA THR A 117 11.25 12.10 4.39
C THR A 117 11.48 13.18 5.44
N GLY A 118 11.84 12.77 6.66
CA GLY A 118 12.19 13.68 7.76
C GLY A 118 13.67 14.04 7.74
N PHE A 119 13.97 15.35 7.72
CA PHE A 119 15.31 15.97 7.76
C PHE A 119 16.28 15.58 6.62
N ILE A 120 17.29 16.44 6.43
CA ILE A 120 18.15 16.62 5.23
C ILE A 120 18.53 15.29 4.55
N PRO A 121 17.92 14.93 3.41
CA PRO A 121 18.26 13.69 2.73
C PRO A 121 19.64 13.78 2.08
N VAL A 122 20.47 12.74 2.22
CA VAL A 122 21.48 12.47 1.20
C VAL A 122 20.72 12.21 -0.09
N VAL A 123 21.09 12.96 -1.13
CA VAL A 123 20.39 12.92 -2.40
C VAL A 123 21.21 12.13 -3.40
N VAL A 124 20.55 11.38 -4.29
CA VAL A 124 21.16 10.56 -5.36
C VAL A 124 22.28 11.30 -6.11
N ARG A 125 22.17 12.62 -6.32
CA ARG A 125 23.21 13.44 -6.96
C ARG A 125 24.61 13.34 -6.30
N GLN A 126 24.69 13.04 -5.02
CA GLN A 126 25.96 12.95 -4.27
C GLN A 126 26.62 11.57 -4.38
N LEU A 127 25.97 10.61 -5.02
CA LEU A 127 26.41 9.21 -5.09
C LEU A 127 26.90 8.84 -6.48
N SER A 128 27.85 7.90 -6.55
CA SER A 128 28.34 7.35 -7.82
C SER A 128 27.40 6.25 -8.30
N ILE A 129 26.28 6.64 -8.88
CA ILE A 129 25.24 5.71 -9.35
C ILE A 129 25.36 5.49 -10.87
N PRO A 130 25.27 4.24 -11.38
CA PRO A 130 25.17 4.00 -12.81
C PRO A 130 24.01 4.77 -13.45
N LYS A 131 24.29 5.58 -14.47
CA LYS A 131 23.27 6.36 -15.20
C LYS A 131 22.37 5.53 -16.10
N THR A 132 22.58 4.22 -16.18
CA THR A 132 21.83 3.36 -17.11
C THR A 132 21.68 1.98 -16.48
N TYR A 133 20.43 1.62 -16.18
CA TYR A 133 20.02 0.27 -15.78
C TYR A 133 18.57 0.05 -16.24
N ASN A 134 18.15 -1.21 -16.36
CA ASN A 134 16.77 -1.54 -16.73
C ASN A 134 15.83 -1.28 -15.54
N GLY A 135 15.22 -0.08 -15.48
CA GLY A 135 14.29 0.29 -14.43
C GLY A 135 13.97 1.79 -14.43
N ILE A 136 13.15 2.22 -13.46
CA ILE A 136 12.88 3.64 -13.24
C ILE A 136 14.15 4.28 -12.71
N GLN A 137 14.57 5.37 -13.36
CA GLN A 137 15.81 6.05 -13.05
C GLN A 137 15.54 7.19 -12.06
N PRO A 138 16.14 7.17 -10.85
CA PRO A 138 15.87 8.17 -9.83
C PRO A 138 16.25 9.54 -10.36
N SER A 139 15.44 10.55 -10.02
CA SER A 139 15.84 11.93 -10.20
C SER A 139 17.10 12.24 -9.39
N VAL A 140 17.77 13.32 -9.78
CA VAL A 140 18.89 13.88 -9.00
C VAL A 140 18.46 14.42 -7.64
N GLU A 141 17.16 14.56 -7.39
CA GLU A 141 16.56 15.00 -6.12
C GLU A 141 16.01 13.84 -5.28
N ALA A 142 16.05 12.62 -5.81
CA ALA A 142 15.63 11.43 -5.08
C ALA A 142 16.48 11.25 -3.81
N VAL A 143 15.80 10.88 -2.73
CA VAL A 143 16.42 10.61 -1.44
C VAL A 143 17.11 9.26 -1.49
N ALA A 144 18.32 9.16 -0.94
CA ALA A 144 19.09 7.93 -0.90
C ALA A 144 19.27 7.42 0.53
N ILE A 145 19.00 6.14 0.73
CA ILE A 145 19.35 5.35 1.90
C ILE A 145 20.49 4.42 1.47
N ARG A 146 21.65 4.56 2.09
CA ARG A 146 22.86 3.85 1.68
C ARG A 146 23.19 2.74 2.69
N PHE A 147 23.26 1.51 2.21
CA PHE A 147 23.62 0.33 2.99
C PHE A 147 25.08 -0.04 2.69
N LEU A 148 25.87 -0.16 3.75
CA LEU A 148 27.30 -0.42 3.66
C LEU A 148 27.59 -1.93 3.77
N PRO A 149 28.72 -2.40 3.23
CA PRO A 149 29.13 -3.82 3.30
C PRO A 149 29.34 -4.36 4.72
N ASP A 150 29.53 -3.48 5.71
CA ASP A 150 29.64 -3.82 7.12
C ASP A 150 28.28 -4.11 7.79
N GLY A 151 27.19 -3.98 7.03
CA GLY A 151 25.82 -4.17 7.51
C GLY A 151 25.22 -2.93 8.17
N PHE A 152 25.92 -1.80 8.23
CA PHE A 152 25.36 -0.56 8.75
C PHE A 152 24.75 0.30 7.64
N ILE A 153 23.90 1.24 8.05
CA ILE A 153 23.39 2.29 7.17
C ILE A 153 24.36 3.47 7.26
N ALA A 154 24.73 4.04 6.10
CA ALA A 154 25.69 5.14 6.05
C ALA A 154 25.15 6.40 6.71
N GLU A 155 26.06 7.16 7.33
CA GLU A 155 25.79 8.49 7.87
C GLU A 155 25.22 9.41 6.77
N GLY A 156 24.09 10.08 7.07
CA GLY A 156 23.35 10.91 6.11
C GLY A 156 22.13 10.23 5.46
N SER A 157 21.93 8.92 5.66
CA SER A 157 20.65 8.29 5.32
C SER A 157 19.53 8.84 6.23
N PRO A 158 18.31 9.05 5.72
CA PRO A 158 17.18 9.57 6.50
C PRO A 158 16.90 8.73 7.75
N GLN A 159 16.75 9.39 8.90
CA GLN A 159 16.41 8.68 10.15
C GLN A 159 14.95 8.24 10.17
N ASP A 160 14.07 9.08 9.62
CA ASP A 160 12.63 8.86 9.60
C ASP A 160 12.07 9.05 8.19
N LEU A 161 11.21 8.11 7.78
CA LEU A 161 10.35 8.21 6.61
C LEU A 161 8.89 8.12 7.05
N TRP A 162 8.05 8.93 6.43
CA TRP A 162 6.61 8.94 6.65
C TRP A 162 5.90 8.56 5.35
N MET A 163 5.19 7.43 5.36
CA MET A 163 4.27 7.05 4.29
C MET A 163 2.85 7.43 4.68
N ASN A 164 2.10 8.12 3.81
CA ASN A 164 0.73 8.53 4.08
C ASN A 164 -0.21 8.22 2.92
N GLU A 165 -1.52 8.19 3.20
CA GLU A 165 -2.52 8.10 2.15
C GLU A 165 -2.65 9.45 1.45
N LYS A 166 -2.77 9.44 0.12
CA LYS A 166 -3.11 10.64 -0.64
C LYS A 166 -4.46 11.20 -0.21
N PRO A 167 -4.56 12.51 0.04
CA PRO A 167 -5.85 13.12 0.27
C PRO A 167 -6.73 12.96 -0.97
N ARG A 168 -7.97 12.52 -0.76
CA ARG A 168 -8.99 12.52 -1.83
C ARG A 168 -9.18 13.97 -2.30
N GLN A 169 -9.22 14.19 -3.62
CA GLN A 169 -9.50 15.52 -4.18
C GLN A 169 -10.74 16.15 -3.54
N GLY A 170 -10.58 17.33 -2.93
CA GLY A 170 -11.64 18.07 -2.24
C GLY A 170 -11.92 17.64 -0.79
N ALA A 171 -11.22 16.64 -0.25
CA ALA A 171 -11.30 16.24 1.15
C ALA A 171 -10.17 16.86 1.96
N ALA A 172 -10.45 17.21 3.21
CA ALA A 172 -9.40 17.61 4.15
C ALA A 172 -8.41 16.45 4.37
N PRO A 173 -7.09 16.72 4.48
CA PRO A 173 -6.11 15.70 4.79
C PRO A 173 -6.49 14.96 6.08
N VAL A 174 -6.49 13.63 6.03
CA VAL A 174 -6.82 12.81 7.19
C VAL A 174 -5.67 12.92 8.19
N LYS A 175 -5.95 13.52 9.34
CA LYS A 175 -4.95 13.71 10.40
C LYS A 175 -4.57 12.34 10.97
N ASN A 176 -3.27 12.04 11.00
CA ASN A 176 -2.66 10.80 11.49
C ASN A 176 -2.87 9.52 10.66
N SER A 177 -3.30 9.62 9.38
CA SER A 177 -3.31 8.45 8.48
C SER A 177 -1.93 8.28 7.81
N GLY A 178 -0.99 7.69 8.54
CA GLY A 178 0.29 7.33 7.93
C GLY A 178 1.14 6.45 8.83
N ILE A 179 2.11 5.80 8.19
CA ILE A 179 3.03 4.87 8.82
C ILE A 179 4.39 5.55 8.92
N TRP A 180 4.90 5.62 10.15
CA TRP A 180 6.26 6.04 10.41
C TRP A 180 7.20 4.86 10.29
N ILE A 181 8.26 5.06 9.54
CA ILE A 181 9.36 4.11 9.36
C ILE A 181 10.61 4.80 9.90
N THR A 182 11.20 4.25 10.95
CA THR A 182 12.37 4.84 11.59
C THR A 182 13.52 3.85 11.63
N GLN A 183 14.73 4.37 11.73
CA GLN A 183 15.92 3.57 11.96
C GLN A 183 15.96 3.05 13.41
N THR A 184 16.26 1.76 13.60
CA THR A 184 16.40 1.12 14.92
C THR A 184 17.54 1.76 15.71
N ARG A 185 17.43 1.79 17.06
CA ARG A 185 18.52 2.23 17.97
C ARG A 185 19.77 1.37 17.72
N GLY A 186 20.77 1.96 17.06
CA GLY A 186 21.97 1.26 16.60
C GLY A 186 22.26 1.44 15.10
N GLY A 187 21.34 2.05 14.35
CA GLY A 187 21.60 2.49 12.98
C GLY A 187 21.58 1.38 11.93
N GLY A 188 21.27 0.14 12.31
CA GLY A 188 21.40 -1.01 11.43
C GLY A 188 20.15 -1.38 10.64
N MET A 189 18.95 -0.97 11.03
CA MET A 189 17.70 -1.47 10.40
C MET A 189 16.63 -0.39 10.37
N TYR A 190 15.66 -0.53 9.48
CA TYR A 190 14.41 0.23 9.52
C TYR A 190 13.28 -0.63 10.06
N GLU A 191 12.39 -0.03 10.85
CA GLU A 191 11.24 -0.67 11.45
C GLU A 191 10.00 0.20 11.35
N ILE A 192 8.83 -0.44 11.23
CA ILE A 192 7.54 0.23 11.30
C ILE A 192 7.26 0.59 12.76
N GLN A 193 7.05 1.88 13.01
CA GLN A 193 6.62 2.39 14.30
C GLN A 193 5.10 2.27 14.40
N THR A 194 4.62 1.17 14.98
CA THR A 194 3.18 0.96 15.29
C THR A 194 2.75 1.68 16.56
N ASN A 195 3.69 2.21 17.36
CA ASN A 195 3.35 2.91 18.58
C ASN A 195 2.87 4.32 18.25
N ASN A 196 1.54 4.44 18.21
CA ASN A 196 0.82 5.70 18.17
C ASN A 196 1.42 6.64 19.24
N ILE A 197 1.57 7.93 18.90
CA ILE A 197 2.20 9.02 19.69
C ILE A 197 3.72 9.16 19.51
N ALA A 198 4.16 9.42 18.28
CA ALA A 198 5.27 10.36 18.10
C ALA A 198 4.74 11.76 18.45
N THR A 199 4.78 12.05 19.74
CA THR A 199 5.05 13.36 20.30
C THR A 199 5.66 14.24 19.22
N VAL A 200 4.86 15.19 18.75
CA VAL A 200 5.33 16.41 18.10
C VAL A 200 6.38 16.97 19.05
N ARG A 201 7.65 16.67 18.79
CA ARG A 201 8.72 17.46 19.39
C ARG A 201 8.58 18.83 18.72
N ARG A 202 8.20 19.77 19.58
CA ARG A 202 8.11 21.21 19.35
C ARG A 202 9.23 21.74 18.49
#